data_AF-A0A931YTY5-F1
#
_entry.id   AF-A0A931YTY5-F1
#
_cell.length_a   1.000
_cell.length_b   1.000
_cell.length_c   1.000
_cell.angle_alpha   90.00
_cell.angle_beta   90.00
_cell.angle_gamma   90.00
#
_symmetry.space_group_name_H-M   'P 1'
#
loop_
_entity.id
_entity.type
_entity.pdbx_description
1 polymer ?
#
loop_
_entity_poly.entity_id
_entity_poly.type
_entity_poly.pdbx_seq_one_letter_code
_entity_poly.pdbx_strand_id
1 'polypeptide(L)'
;MSRGRPRRQGGALVAVAALLLVAGAAVVLSNPRHRAFYLGFAAPDPPAPGAGAAERPGRALPRAPFRLPGGFSDPASAPEISPVAAVAPGRHVPRPDAGGRIVVPVTDRAPFRLPAEGVPAGWALREFAGRATVELVRADAGFALRLRSVHTSFALHRDVIVDLREFPFLGWTWKVRHLPGAGDVRQRATDDQAAQVYVIFPRWPSPLTASDVIGYVWDSRAPVGTRVVSPTAGNVRIVVVDSGGAGLDVWRRHERNVAEDYAALFGRRPPRVGQVAVMIDTNDTRGDAEAWFGDLVFSRAPAGRTEIPTSMLR
;
A
#
# COMPACT_ATOMS: atom_id res chain seq x y z
N MET A 1 32.72 -10.62 -54.06
CA MET A 1 33.06 -9.86 -52.83
C MET A 1 32.06 -8.71 -52.75
N SER A 2 31.27 -8.44 -51.71
CA SER A 2 31.41 -8.62 -50.26
C SER A 2 30.02 -8.75 -49.63
N ARG A 3 29.86 -9.67 -48.66
CA ARG A 3 28.65 -9.84 -47.83
C ARG A 3 28.78 -8.97 -46.58
N GLY A 4 27.87 -8.03 -46.36
CA GLY A 4 27.75 -7.28 -45.11
C GLY A 4 26.99 -8.09 -44.04
N ARG A 5 27.65 -8.39 -42.91
CA ARG A 5 27.04 -9.01 -41.72
C ARG A 5 26.16 -7.99 -40.97
N PRO A 6 25.00 -8.38 -40.42
CA PRO A 6 24.25 -7.52 -39.51
C PRO A 6 24.93 -7.46 -38.13
N ARG A 7 25.07 -6.24 -37.61
CA ARG A 7 25.65 -5.92 -36.29
C ARG A 7 24.78 -6.47 -35.15
N ARG A 8 25.40 -7.28 -34.29
CA ARG A 8 24.90 -7.69 -32.96
C ARG A 8 24.81 -6.46 -32.04
N GLN A 9 23.67 -5.78 -31.98
CA GLN A 9 23.42 -4.74 -30.96
C GLN A 9 22.41 -5.16 -29.87
N GLY A 10 21.66 -6.25 -30.07
CA GLY A 10 20.66 -6.72 -29.07
C GLY A 10 21.25 -7.47 -27.87
N GLY A 11 22.41 -8.11 -27.99
CA GLY A 11 22.94 -9.00 -26.95
C GLY A 11 23.52 -8.29 -25.72
N ALA A 12 24.08 -7.09 -25.89
CA ALA A 12 24.73 -6.36 -24.81
C ALA A 12 23.72 -5.73 -23.83
N LEU A 13 22.59 -5.21 -24.34
CA LEU A 13 21.51 -4.64 -23.52
C LEU A 13 20.79 -5.70 -22.69
N VAL A 14 20.56 -6.90 -23.25
CA VAL A 14 19.97 -8.02 -22.52
C VAL A 14 20.92 -8.53 -21.43
N ALA A 15 22.23 -8.57 -21.68
CA ALA A 15 23.23 -8.98 -20.69
C ALA A 15 23.34 -7.98 -19.53
N VAL A 16 23.29 -6.67 -19.80
CA VAL A 16 23.31 -5.63 -18.75
C VAL A 16 22.04 -5.66 -17.89
N ALA A 17 20.86 -5.85 -18.50
CA ALA A 17 19.60 -5.99 -17.77
C ALA A 17 19.57 -7.26 -16.90
N ALA A 18 20.09 -8.38 -17.40
CA ALA A 18 20.24 -9.62 -16.64
C ALA A 18 21.22 -9.47 -15.47
N LEU A 19 22.35 -8.78 -15.66
CA LEU A 19 23.31 -8.49 -14.60
C LEU A 19 22.74 -7.56 -13.51
N LEU A 20 21.94 -6.56 -13.87
CA LEU A 20 21.25 -5.69 -12.91
C LEU A 20 20.14 -6.43 -12.13
N LEU A 21 19.42 -7.36 -12.78
CA LEU A 21 18.46 -8.25 -12.10
C LEU A 21 19.15 -9.22 -11.15
N VAL A 22 20.28 -9.81 -11.55
CA VAL A 22 21.08 -10.72 -10.70
C VAL A 22 21.72 -9.96 -9.54
N ALA A 23 22.26 -8.75 -9.77
CA ALA A 23 22.81 -7.90 -8.72
C ALA A 23 21.72 -7.41 -7.75
N GLY A 24 20.55 -7.01 -8.24
CA GLY A 24 19.39 -6.65 -7.42
C GLY A 24 18.89 -7.85 -6.59
N ALA A 25 18.79 -9.03 -7.20
CA ALA A 25 18.42 -10.27 -6.51
C ALA A 25 19.48 -10.68 -5.47
N ALA A 26 20.76 -10.51 -5.77
CA ALA A 26 21.85 -10.76 -4.82
C ALA A 26 21.79 -9.79 -3.64
N VAL A 27 21.52 -8.49 -3.85
CA VAL A 27 21.36 -7.50 -2.76
C VAL A 27 20.15 -7.82 -1.88
N VAL A 28 19.05 -8.33 -2.45
CA VAL A 28 17.88 -8.76 -1.67
C VAL A 28 18.11 -10.09 -0.96
N LEU A 29 18.78 -11.07 -1.57
CA LEU A 29 19.05 -12.38 -0.96
C LEU A 29 20.21 -12.35 0.06
N SER A 30 21.14 -11.40 -0.09
CA SER A 30 22.24 -11.18 0.86
C SER A 30 21.85 -10.31 2.04
N ASN A 31 20.80 -9.49 1.90
CA ASN A 31 20.31 -8.65 2.98
C ASN A 31 19.06 -9.24 3.64
N PRO A 32 19.16 -9.82 4.85
CA PRO A 32 18.02 -10.42 5.54
C PRO A 32 16.85 -9.44 5.75
N ARG A 33 17.11 -8.12 5.79
CA ARG A 33 16.10 -7.05 5.89
C ARG A 33 15.19 -6.99 4.66
N HIS A 34 15.77 -7.15 3.47
CA HIS A 34 15.02 -7.15 2.21
C HIS A 34 14.31 -8.48 1.98
N ARG A 35 14.88 -9.61 2.42
CA ARG A 35 14.19 -10.92 2.37
C ARG A 35 12.92 -10.94 3.20
N ALA A 36 12.98 -10.40 4.42
CA ALA A 36 11.82 -10.34 5.31
C ALA A 36 10.70 -9.43 4.74
N PHE A 37 11.08 -8.31 4.12
CA PHE A 37 10.12 -7.37 3.52
C PHE A 37 9.51 -7.89 2.20
N TYR A 38 10.34 -8.38 1.26
CA TYR A 38 9.92 -8.76 -0.09
C TYR A 38 9.51 -10.22 -0.26
N LEU A 39 10.05 -11.14 0.54
CA LEU A 39 9.89 -12.58 0.35
C LEU A 39 9.15 -13.28 1.51
N GLY A 40 8.85 -12.58 2.61
CA GLY A 40 8.02 -13.10 3.69
C GLY A 40 8.59 -14.31 4.44
N PHE A 41 9.88 -14.62 4.30
CA PHE A 41 10.55 -15.66 5.09
C PHE A 41 10.77 -15.15 6.52
N ALA A 42 10.00 -15.66 7.48
CA ALA A 42 10.48 -15.76 8.86
C ALA A 42 11.69 -16.72 8.88
N ALA A 43 12.60 -16.54 9.82
CA ALA A 43 13.60 -17.57 10.11
C ALA A 43 12.87 -18.91 10.36
N PRO A 44 13.38 -20.06 9.86
CA PRO A 44 12.76 -21.35 10.18
C PRO A 44 12.74 -21.53 11.71
N ASP A 45 11.63 -22.07 12.21
CA ASP A 45 11.49 -22.39 13.64
C ASP A 45 12.68 -23.28 14.07
N PRO A 46 13.24 -23.07 15.28
CA PRO A 46 14.22 -24.00 15.82
C PRO A 46 13.59 -25.39 15.89
N PRO A 47 14.33 -26.46 15.55
CA PRO A 47 13.80 -27.81 15.62
C PRO A 47 13.34 -28.10 17.05
N ALA A 48 12.16 -28.69 17.18
CA ALA A 48 11.59 -29.07 18.47
C ALA A 48 12.60 -29.92 19.27
N PRO A 49 12.83 -29.63 20.56
CA PRO A 49 13.72 -30.44 21.37
C PRO A 49 13.04 -31.80 21.63
N GLY A 50 13.65 -32.90 21.16
CA GLY A 50 13.32 -34.25 21.67
C GLY A 50 12.99 -35.37 20.67
N ALA A 51 13.45 -35.35 19.42
CA ALA A 51 13.44 -36.56 18.59
C ALA A 51 14.74 -37.36 18.82
N GLY A 52 14.65 -38.37 19.69
CA GLY A 52 15.76 -39.20 20.16
C GLY A 52 16.47 -40.02 19.08
N ALA A 53 17.70 -40.37 19.44
CA ALA A 53 18.66 -41.14 18.66
C ALA A 53 18.15 -42.53 18.25
N ALA A 54 18.52 -42.94 17.03
CA ALA A 54 18.62 -44.33 16.65
C ALA A 54 19.99 -44.54 15.97
N GLU A 55 20.92 -45.15 16.72
CA GLU A 55 22.20 -45.66 16.21
C GLU A 55 21.98 -46.78 15.19
N ARG A 56 22.74 -46.77 14.09
CA ARG A 56 23.32 -47.98 13.48
C ARG A 56 24.71 -47.68 12.89
N PRO A 57 25.66 -48.64 12.92
CA PRO A 57 27.08 -48.35 12.79
C PRO A 57 27.66 -48.69 11.41
N GLY A 58 28.82 -48.10 11.11
CA GLY A 58 29.83 -48.70 10.23
C GLY A 58 30.28 -47.86 9.04
N ARG A 59 31.43 -47.16 9.19
CA ARG A 59 32.69 -47.38 8.44
C ARG A 59 33.48 -46.08 8.35
N ALA A 60 34.66 -46.07 8.98
CA ALA A 60 35.58 -44.96 9.02
C ALA A 60 36.36 -44.80 7.70
N LEU A 61 36.57 -43.54 7.31
CA LEU A 61 37.73 -43.09 6.51
C LEU A 61 38.22 -41.76 7.11
N PRO A 62 39.54 -41.49 7.18
CA PRO A 62 40.08 -40.41 7.99
C PRO A 62 40.20 -39.12 7.17
N ARG A 63 39.81 -37.97 7.75
CA ARG A 63 40.35 -36.66 7.36
C ARG A 63 40.54 -35.77 8.58
N ALA A 64 41.76 -35.27 8.70
CA ALA A 64 42.26 -34.33 9.71
C ALA A 64 41.50 -32.99 9.71
N PRO A 65 41.66 -32.14 10.75
CA PRO A 65 40.64 -31.19 11.18
C PRO A 65 40.74 -29.86 10.43
N PHE A 66 39.60 -29.32 10.01
CA PHE A 66 39.47 -27.89 9.73
C PHE A 66 38.64 -27.26 10.85
N ARG A 67 39.33 -26.52 11.73
CA ARG A 67 38.73 -25.78 12.84
C ARG A 67 38.40 -24.37 12.31
N LEU A 68 37.12 -24.01 12.25
CA LEU A 68 36.72 -22.61 12.11
C LEU A 68 36.54 -21.99 13.52
N PRO A 69 36.94 -20.73 13.74
CA PRO A 69 36.84 -20.07 15.03
C PRO A 69 35.38 -19.78 15.39
N GLY A 70 35.08 -19.98 16.68
CA GLY A 70 33.76 -19.77 17.27
C GLY A 70 33.33 -18.31 17.30
N GLY A 71 32.01 -18.13 17.30
CA GLY A 71 31.36 -16.84 17.43
C GLY A 71 29.93 -16.81 16.88
N PHE A 72 29.12 -17.84 17.13
CA PHE A 72 27.67 -17.71 16.96
C PHE A 72 27.08 -17.35 18.32
N SER A 73 26.80 -16.07 18.49
CA SER A 73 25.86 -15.58 19.49
C SER A 73 24.49 -16.23 19.28
N ASP A 74 23.85 -16.59 20.39
CA ASP A 74 22.53 -17.22 20.47
C ASP A 74 21.49 -16.49 19.58
N PRO A 75 20.83 -17.16 18.61
CA PRO A 75 19.87 -16.54 17.70
C PRO A 75 18.62 -15.99 18.41
N ALA A 76 18.39 -16.33 19.67
CA ALA A 76 17.31 -15.77 20.49
C ALA A 76 17.55 -14.29 20.90
N SER A 77 18.73 -13.74 20.62
CA SER A 77 19.12 -12.37 21.03
C SER A 77 19.17 -11.36 19.87
N ALA A 78 18.69 -11.72 18.68
CA ALA A 78 18.64 -10.77 17.56
C ALA A 78 17.59 -9.69 17.89
N PRO A 79 17.94 -8.39 17.87
CA PRO A 79 16.97 -7.33 18.18
C PRO A 79 15.81 -7.40 17.17
N GLU A 80 14.57 -7.20 17.62
CA GLU A 80 13.41 -7.01 16.74
C GLU A 80 13.66 -5.79 15.83
N ILE A 81 14.14 -6.01 14.61
CA ILE A 81 14.46 -4.91 13.70
C ILE A 81 13.20 -4.47 12.95
N SER A 82 12.76 -3.25 13.30
CA SER A 82 11.61 -2.54 12.74
C SER A 82 11.67 -2.43 11.20
N PRO A 83 10.53 -2.58 10.49
CA PRO A 83 10.46 -2.66 9.02
C PRO A 83 10.88 -1.39 8.23
N VAL A 84 11.36 -0.34 8.90
CA VAL A 84 11.67 1.00 8.37
C VAL A 84 12.73 1.03 7.25
N ALA A 85 13.52 -0.02 7.05
CA ALA A 85 14.66 -0.02 6.12
C ALA A 85 14.30 0.03 4.62
N ALA A 86 13.04 -0.15 4.23
CA ALA A 86 12.58 -0.08 2.83
C ALA A 86 12.00 1.30 2.44
N VAL A 87 12.02 2.28 3.34
CA VAL A 87 11.40 3.59 3.14
C VAL A 87 12.44 4.64 2.75
N ALA A 88 12.05 5.57 1.86
CA ALA A 88 12.91 6.66 1.45
C ALA A 88 13.37 7.47 2.70
N PRO A 89 14.64 7.89 2.79
CA PRO A 89 15.16 8.61 3.95
C PRO A 89 14.30 9.84 4.30
N GLY A 90 13.96 10.00 5.58
CA GLY A 90 13.20 11.17 6.08
C GLY A 90 11.68 11.02 6.08
N ARG A 91 11.11 9.90 5.59
CA ARG A 91 9.66 9.66 5.68
C ARG A 91 9.31 8.87 6.94
N HIS A 92 8.42 9.43 7.74
CA HIS A 92 7.87 8.78 8.93
C HIS A 92 6.88 7.68 8.52
N VAL A 93 7.11 6.46 9.00
CA VAL A 93 6.21 5.32 8.79
C VAL A 93 5.36 5.15 10.05
N PRO A 94 4.02 5.21 9.95
CA PRO A 94 3.16 4.95 11.08
C PRO A 94 3.43 3.57 11.70
N ARG A 95 3.44 3.51 13.03
CA ARG A 95 3.64 2.28 13.81
C ARG A 95 2.33 1.88 14.52
N PRO A 96 2.17 0.61 14.89
CA PRO A 96 1.04 0.19 15.72
C PRO A 96 1.00 0.98 17.04
N ASP A 97 -0.18 1.47 17.40
CA ASP A 97 -0.48 2.06 18.71
C ASP A 97 -0.71 0.97 19.77
N ALA A 98 -0.85 1.38 21.04
CA ALA A 98 -1.13 0.46 22.14
C ALA A 98 -2.46 -0.31 21.98
N GLY A 99 -3.39 0.22 21.18
CA GLY A 99 -4.67 -0.41 20.85
C GLY A 99 -4.58 -1.40 19.69
N GLY A 100 -3.39 -1.64 19.13
CA GLY A 100 -3.23 -2.54 17.99
C GLY A 100 -3.78 -1.97 16.69
N ARG A 101 -3.65 -0.66 16.49
CA ARG A 101 -4.05 0.02 15.26
C ARG A 101 -2.86 0.75 14.66
N ILE A 102 -2.76 0.75 13.34
CA ILE A 102 -1.83 1.61 12.60
C ILE A 102 -2.65 2.77 12.05
N VAL A 103 -2.57 3.91 12.73
CA VAL A 103 -3.22 5.15 12.30
C VAL A 103 -2.33 5.84 11.28
N VAL A 104 -2.88 6.12 10.12
CA VAL A 104 -2.26 6.89 9.04
C VAL A 104 -2.93 8.26 9.04
N PRO A 105 -2.35 9.25 9.76
CA PRO A 105 -3.01 10.52 9.95
C PRO A 105 -3.00 11.36 8.67
N VAL A 106 -4.02 12.20 8.52
CA VAL A 106 -4.07 13.21 7.45
C VAL A 106 -2.90 14.21 7.50
N THR A 107 -2.26 14.38 8.66
CA THR A 107 -1.00 15.12 8.80
C THR A 107 -0.18 14.60 9.99
N ASP A 108 1.14 14.52 9.84
CA ASP A 108 2.06 14.21 10.95
C ASP A 108 2.21 15.37 11.94
N ARG A 109 1.89 16.58 11.51
CA ARG A 109 2.03 17.79 12.31
C ARG A 109 0.84 18.72 12.06
N ALA A 110 0.17 19.11 13.13
CA ALA A 110 -0.89 20.12 13.06
C ALA A 110 -0.28 21.47 12.63
N PRO A 111 -0.84 22.14 11.60
CA PRO A 111 -0.42 23.49 11.26
C PRO A 111 -0.92 24.49 12.31
N PHE A 112 -0.27 25.65 12.37
CA PHE A 112 -0.65 26.72 13.31
C PHE A 112 -1.96 27.45 12.91
N ARG A 113 -2.33 27.42 11.63
CA ARG A 113 -3.54 28.05 11.08
C ARG A 113 -4.24 27.10 10.13
N LEU A 114 -5.57 27.21 10.08
CA LEU A 114 -6.44 26.43 9.19
C LEU A 114 -7.47 27.37 8.53
N PRO A 115 -7.88 27.13 7.27
CA PRO A 115 -7.36 26.09 6.37
C PRO A 115 -5.87 26.30 6.05
N ALA A 116 -5.14 25.21 5.85
CA ALA A 116 -3.73 25.23 5.44
C ALA A 116 -3.61 24.65 4.04
N GLU A 117 -3.26 25.50 3.08
CA GLU A 117 -3.06 25.09 1.68
C GLU A 117 -1.79 24.26 1.51
N GLY A 118 -1.84 23.33 0.56
CA GLY A 118 -0.71 22.52 0.14
C GLY A 118 -0.69 21.12 0.75
N VAL A 119 0.41 20.41 0.48
CA VAL A 119 0.57 19.00 0.86
C VAL A 119 0.85 18.92 2.37
N PRO A 120 0.03 18.19 3.15
CA PRO A 120 0.24 18.04 4.58
C PRO A 120 1.53 17.28 4.90
N ALA A 121 2.06 17.48 6.10
CA ALA A 121 3.26 16.80 6.57
C ALA A 121 3.05 15.27 6.53
N GLY A 122 4.00 14.57 5.91
CA GLY A 122 4.00 13.12 5.79
C GLY A 122 3.43 12.58 4.48
N TRP A 123 2.72 13.39 3.70
CA TRP A 123 2.19 13.00 2.40
C TRP A 123 3.09 13.49 1.26
N ALA A 124 3.06 12.77 0.14
CA ALA A 124 3.77 13.11 -1.08
C ALA A 124 2.77 13.26 -2.24
N LEU A 125 2.81 14.42 -2.89
CA LEU A 125 1.94 14.71 -4.03
C LEU A 125 2.46 14.09 -5.31
N ARG A 126 1.54 13.53 -6.09
CA ARG A 126 1.73 13.17 -7.49
C ARG A 126 0.61 13.78 -8.33
N GLU A 127 0.98 14.61 -9.29
CA GLU A 127 0.07 15.20 -10.27
C GLU A 127 0.11 14.35 -11.55
N PHE A 128 -1.05 13.92 -12.03
CA PHE A 128 -1.22 13.20 -13.30
C PHE A 128 -1.72 14.13 -14.40
N ALA A 129 -2.63 15.04 -14.04
CA ALA A 129 -3.16 16.09 -14.92
C ALA A 129 -3.43 17.37 -14.14
N GLY A 130 -3.00 18.52 -14.68
CA GLY A 130 -3.22 19.82 -14.06
C GLY A 130 -2.48 20.01 -12.72
N ARG A 131 -2.96 20.97 -11.92
CA ARG A 131 -2.36 21.34 -10.63
C ARG A 131 -3.27 20.94 -9.47
N ALA A 132 -2.68 20.33 -8.45
CA ALA A 132 -3.43 19.86 -7.29
C ALA A 132 -3.95 21.02 -6.45
N THR A 133 -5.20 20.93 -6.01
CA THR A 133 -5.77 21.79 -4.97
C THR A 133 -6.00 20.96 -3.73
N VAL A 134 -5.17 21.22 -2.70
CA VAL A 134 -5.15 20.49 -1.43
C VAL A 134 -5.23 21.49 -0.30
N GLU A 135 -6.13 21.24 0.64
CA GLU A 135 -6.21 21.98 1.90
C GLU A 135 -6.34 21.00 3.07
N LEU A 136 -5.60 21.24 4.15
CA LEU A 136 -5.92 20.66 5.43
C LEU A 136 -6.93 21.56 6.14
N VAL A 137 -8.03 20.99 6.63
CA VAL A 137 -9.11 21.73 7.29
C VAL A 137 -9.48 21.11 8.64
N ARG A 138 -10.20 21.86 9.47
CA ARG A 138 -10.83 21.32 10.68
C ARG A 138 -12.15 20.64 10.31
N ALA A 139 -12.40 19.49 10.90
CA ALA A 139 -13.64 18.72 10.80
C ALA A 139 -14.07 18.24 12.20
N ASP A 140 -15.29 17.72 12.33
CA ASP A 140 -15.88 17.34 13.62
C ASP A 140 -15.02 16.29 14.38
N ALA A 141 -14.40 15.36 13.63
CA ALA A 141 -13.55 14.31 14.18
C ALA A 141 -12.04 14.68 14.25
N GLY A 142 -11.66 15.93 13.95
CA GLY A 142 -10.27 16.38 13.97
C GLY A 142 -9.86 17.17 12.73
N PHE A 143 -8.88 16.66 11.99
CA PHE A 143 -8.46 17.25 10.71
C PHE A 143 -8.99 16.43 9.54
N ALA A 144 -9.14 17.08 8.39
CA ALA A 144 -9.48 16.42 7.14
C ALA A 144 -8.68 17.00 5.97
N LEU A 145 -8.34 16.15 5.00
CA LEU A 145 -7.81 16.59 3.71
C LEU A 145 -8.96 16.92 2.79
N ARG A 146 -9.11 18.18 2.43
CA ARG A 146 -10.00 18.64 1.38
C ARG A 146 -9.25 18.65 0.07
N LEU A 147 -9.73 17.86 -0.89
CA LEU A 147 -9.22 17.83 -2.25
C LEU A 147 -10.28 18.41 -3.18
N ARG A 148 -9.87 19.30 -4.07
CA ARG A 148 -10.72 19.82 -5.15
C ARG A 148 -10.08 19.54 -6.49
N SER A 149 -10.89 19.07 -7.42
CA SER A 149 -10.48 18.77 -8.78
C SER A 149 -11.37 19.51 -9.77
N VAL A 150 -10.74 20.20 -10.74
CA VAL A 150 -11.42 20.88 -11.84
C VAL A 150 -10.57 20.63 -13.09
N HIS A 151 -10.95 19.62 -13.86
CA HIS A 151 -10.15 19.08 -14.98
C HIS A 151 -8.75 18.63 -14.56
N THR A 152 -8.56 18.21 -13.31
CA THR A 152 -7.28 17.78 -12.77
C THR A 152 -7.33 16.35 -12.27
N SER A 153 -6.15 15.77 -12.04
CA SER A 153 -6.01 14.44 -11.44
C SER A 153 -4.72 14.37 -10.67
N PHE A 154 -4.83 14.02 -9.39
CA PHE A 154 -3.69 13.97 -8.50
C PHE A 154 -3.97 13.04 -7.30
N ALA A 155 -2.90 12.48 -6.77
CA ALA A 155 -2.93 11.63 -5.59
C ALA A 155 -1.96 12.14 -4.52
N LEU A 156 -2.34 11.96 -3.26
CA LEU A 156 -1.44 12.09 -2.13
C LEU A 156 -1.07 10.69 -1.66
N HIS A 157 0.23 10.39 -1.65
CA HIS A 157 0.78 9.11 -1.21
C HIS A 157 1.37 9.19 0.18
N ARG A 158 1.21 8.11 0.95
CA ARG A 158 1.75 7.95 2.29
C ARG A 158 2.41 6.59 2.44
N ASP A 159 3.65 6.61 2.92
CA ASP A 159 4.38 5.37 3.19
C ASP A 159 3.86 4.71 4.47
N VAL A 160 3.62 3.40 4.39
CA VAL A 160 3.17 2.57 5.51
C VAL A 160 3.84 1.21 5.42
N ILE A 161 3.88 0.46 6.51
CA ILE A 161 4.26 -0.94 6.44
C ILE A 161 3.27 -1.76 7.24
N VAL A 162 2.44 -2.52 6.52
CA VAL A 162 1.36 -3.30 7.14
C VAL A 162 1.45 -4.76 6.73
N ASP A 163 1.47 -5.64 7.73
CA ASP A 163 1.25 -7.07 7.55
C ASP A 163 -0.26 -7.34 7.59
N LEU A 164 -0.86 -7.69 6.45
CA LEU A 164 -2.29 -7.99 6.40
C LEU A 164 -2.67 -9.31 7.09
N ARG A 165 -1.70 -10.11 7.55
CA ARG A 165 -1.96 -11.25 8.45
C ARG A 165 -2.25 -10.79 9.88
N GLU A 166 -1.76 -9.62 10.24
CA GLU A 166 -1.92 -9.05 11.59
C GLU A 166 -2.97 -7.94 11.60
N PHE A 167 -2.95 -7.03 10.62
CA PHE A 167 -3.88 -5.90 10.51
C PHE A 167 -4.67 -5.97 9.19
N PRO A 168 -5.58 -6.94 9.01
CA PRO A 168 -6.29 -7.16 7.75
C PRO A 168 -7.32 -6.07 7.42
N PHE A 169 -7.84 -5.36 8.41
CA PHE A 169 -8.92 -4.39 8.23
C PHE A 169 -8.36 -2.99 7.98
N LEU A 170 -8.83 -2.32 6.93
CA LEU A 170 -8.64 -0.90 6.68
C LEU A 170 -9.96 -0.17 6.89
N GLY A 171 -9.98 0.80 7.80
CA GLY A 171 -11.06 1.75 8.00
C GLY A 171 -10.67 3.15 7.57
N TRP A 172 -11.63 3.92 7.05
CA TRP A 172 -11.46 5.34 6.72
C TRP A 172 -12.80 6.06 6.73
N THR A 173 -12.74 7.39 6.70
CA THR A 173 -13.91 8.24 6.50
C THR A 173 -13.68 9.21 5.36
N TRP A 174 -14.73 9.48 4.58
CA TRP A 174 -14.72 10.55 3.60
C TRP A 174 -16.05 11.30 3.59
N LYS A 175 -16.06 12.47 2.96
CA LYS A 175 -17.27 13.21 2.62
C LYS A 175 -17.10 13.72 1.20
N VAL A 176 -18.06 13.47 0.32
CA VAL A 176 -18.05 14.01 -1.05
C VAL A 176 -19.12 15.08 -1.13
N ARG A 177 -18.78 16.28 -1.62
CA ARG A 177 -19.77 17.36 -1.79
C ARG A 177 -20.42 17.34 -3.17
N HIS A 178 -19.64 17.09 -4.21
CA HIS A 178 -20.15 16.87 -5.56
C HIS A 178 -19.27 15.88 -6.32
N LEU A 179 -19.92 15.13 -7.21
CA LEU A 179 -19.35 14.09 -8.03
C LEU A 179 -19.15 14.58 -9.47
N PRO A 180 -18.16 14.06 -10.21
CA PRO A 180 -18.11 14.26 -11.65
C PRO A 180 -19.31 13.56 -12.28
N GLY A 181 -20.32 14.31 -12.76
CA GLY A 181 -21.63 13.73 -13.11
C GLY A 181 -21.60 12.65 -14.20
N ALA A 182 -20.54 12.62 -15.02
CA ALA A 182 -20.33 11.60 -16.04
C ALA A 182 -19.44 10.42 -15.61
N GLY A 183 -18.87 10.46 -14.41
CA GLY A 183 -17.92 9.46 -13.89
C GLY A 183 -18.48 8.04 -13.94
N ASP A 184 -17.70 7.13 -14.49
CA ASP A 184 -17.95 5.69 -14.54
C ASP A 184 -16.62 4.94 -14.72
N VAL A 185 -16.12 4.38 -13.61
CA VAL A 185 -14.85 3.65 -13.51
C VAL A 185 -14.72 2.44 -14.46
N ARG A 186 -15.85 1.99 -15.02
CA ARG A 186 -15.86 0.87 -15.99
C ARG A 186 -15.37 1.29 -17.37
N GLN A 187 -15.29 2.59 -17.65
CA GLN A 187 -15.01 3.13 -18.98
C GLN A 187 -13.86 4.13 -18.94
N ARG A 188 -12.83 3.90 -19.76
CA ARG A 188 -11.62 4.75 -19.80
C ARG A 188 -11.93 6.23 -20.05
N ALA A 189 -12.91 6.52 -20.90
CA ALA A 189 -13.25 7.89 -21.29
C ALA A 189 -13.98 8.68 -20.20
N THR A 190 -14.38 8.02 -19.11
CA THR A 190 -15.13 8.60 -18.00
C THR A 190 -14.60 8.14 -16.65
N ASP A 191 -13.33 7.73 -16.57
CA ASP A 191 -12.71 7.19 -15.36
C ASP A 191 -12.33 8.33 -14.39
N ASP A 192 -13.35 9.05 -13.89
CA ASP A 192 -13.20 10.14 -12.93
C ASP A 192 -14.07 9.88 -11.70
N GLN A 193 -13.49 10.04 -10.51
CA GLN A 193 -14.15 9.84 -9.22
C GLN A 193 -13.76 10.91 -8.21
N ALA A 194 -14.74 11.33 -7.41
CA ALA A 194 -14.53 12.38 -6.40
C ALA A 194 -13.72 11.92 -5.19
N ALA A 195 -13.79 10.64 -4.82
CA ALA A 195 -13.05 10.10 -3.70
C ALA A 195 -12.54 8.69 -3.97
N GLN A 196 -11.23 8.52 -3.79
CA GLN A 196 -10.55 7.25 -4.00
C GLN A 196 -9.54 7.00 -2.88
N VAL A 197 -9.52 5.78 -2.35
CA VAL A 197 -8.50 5.29 -1.40
C VAL A 197 -7.80 4.09 -2.02
N TYR A 198 -6.48 4.17 -2.14
CA TYR A 198 -5.64 3.14 -2.72
C TYR A 198 -4.76 2.45 -1.67
N VAL A 199 -4.65 1.13 -1.76
CA VAL A 199 -3.70 0.30 -1.03
C VAL A 199 -2.70 -0.30 -2.01
N ILE A 200 -1.42 -0.04 -1.79
CA ILE A 200 -0.35 -0.34 -2.75
C ILE A 200 0.57 -1.42 -2.20
N PHE A 201 0.75 -2.46 -3.01
CA PHE A 201 1.47 -3.69 -2.69
C PHE A 201 2.73 -3.80 -3.56
N PRO A 202 3.88 -3.28 -3.12
CA PRO A 202 5.13 -3.35 -3.88
C PRO A 202 5.57 -4.82 -4.08
N ARG A 203 5.94 -5.21 -5.31
CA ARG A 203 6.41 -6.57 -5.63
C ARG A 203 7.87 -6.61 -6.06
N TRP A 204 8.59 -7.61 -5.57
CA TRP A 204 9.94 -7.93 -6.03
C TRP A 204 9.92 -8.69 -7.38
N PRO A 205 10.91 -8.51 -8.29
CA PRO A 205 12.13 -7.72 -8.18
C PRO A 205 12.03 -6.24 -8.59
N SER A 206 10.83 -5.75 -8.89
CA SER A 206 10.65 -4.41 -9.43
C SER A 206 9.60 -3.63 -8.63
N PRO A 207 9.82 -3.32 -7.35
CA PRO A 207 8.78 -2.77 -6.47
C PRO A 207 8.25 -1.40 -6.91
N LEU A 208 9.03 -0.68 -7.72
CA LEU A 208 8.67 0.62 -8.29
C LEU A 208 7.85 0.50 -9.60
N THR A 209 7.81 -0.67 -10.25
CA THR A 209 7.16 -0.87 -11.57
C THR A 209 6.20 -2.07 -11.60
N ALA A 210 6.34 -2.99 -10.66
CA ALA A 210 5.48 -4.14 -10.42
C ALA A 210 4.87 -3.96 -9.02
N SER A 211 3.74 -3.27 -8.95
CA SER A 211 2.92 -3.17 -7.75
C SER A 211 1.52 -3.65 -8.08
N ASP A 212 0.92 -4.45 -7.20
CA ASP A 212 -0.53 -4.61 -7.24
C ASP A 212 -1.16 -3.46 -6.47
N VAL A 213 -2.35 -3.02 -6.88
CA VAL A 213 -3.06 -1.92 -6.23
C VAL A 213 -4.53 -2.28 -6.09
N ILE A 214 -5.09 -2.04 -4.91
CA ILE A 214 -6.54 -2.05 -4.70
C ILE A 214 -7.01 -0.62 -4.50
N GLY A 215 -8.01 -0.19 -5.28
CA GLY A 215 -8.70 1.08 -5.12
C GLY A 215 -10.11 0.87 -4.57
N TYR A 216 -10.49 1.68 -3.59
CA TYR A 216 -11.86 1.82 -3.11
C TYR A 216 -12.38 3.19 -3.52
N VAL A 217 -13.44 3.24 -4.32
CA VAL A 217 -13.90 4.48 -4.95
C VAL A 217 -15.35 4.81 -4.66
N TRP A 218 -15.66 6.10 -4.65
CA TRP A 218 -17.01 6.62 -4.80
C TRP A 218 -17.24 7.03 -6.26
N ASP A 219 -18.04 6.24 -6.96
CA ASP A 219 -18.31 6.46 -8.40
C ASP A 219 -19.65 7.17 -8.63
N SER A 220 -19.84 7.83 -9.76
CA SER A 220 -21.10 8.52 -10.07
C SER A 220 -22.17 7.60 -10.63
N ARG A 221 -21.80 6.51 -11.34
CA ARG A 221 -22.71 5.69 -12.14
C ARG A 221 -22.55 4.19 -11.93
N ALA A 222 -21.34 3.70 -11.66
CA ALA A 222 -21.08 2.30 -11.39
C ALA A 222 -21.72 1.90 -10.05
N PRO A 223 -22.53 0.83 -9.98
CA PRO A 223 -23.18 0.42 -8.73
C PRO A 223 -22.18 0.04 -7.63
N VAL A 224 -22.55 0.23 -6.36
CA VAL A 224 -21.80 -0.29 -5.21
C VAL A 224 -21.61 -1.81 -5.34
N GLY A 225 -20.41 -2.29 -5.02
CA GLY A 225 -20.02 -3.69 -5.16
C GLY A 225 -19.44 -4.03 -6.53
N THR A 226 -19.48 -3.10 -7.49
CA THR A 226 -18.78 -3.28 -8.78
C THR A 226 -17.29 -3.49 -8.56
N ARG A 227 -16.72 -4.48 -9.25
CA ARG A 227 -15.28 -4.79 -9.24
C ARG A 227 -14.74 -4.77 -10.66
N VAL A 228 -13.69 -4.00 -10.90
CA VAL A 228 -13.07 -3.88 -12.23
C VAL A 228 -11.55 -3.91 -12.16
N VAL A 229 -10.93 -4.28 -13.28
CA VAL A 229 -9.54 -3.90 -13.57
C VAL A 229 -9.59 -2.49 -14.12
N SER A 230 -8.75 -1.57 -13.62
CA SER A 230 -8.73 -0.21 -14.17
C SER A 230 -8.51 -0.26 -15.68
N PRO A 231 -9.32 0.47 -16.47
CA PRO A 231 -9.16 0.52 -17.92
C PRO A 231 -7.87 1.25 -18.35
N THR A 232 -7.23 1.97 -17.43
CA THR A 232 -6.00 2.73 -17.66
C THR A 232 -4.76 2.02 -17.11
N ALA A 233 -4.90 1.21 -16.06
CA ALA A 233 -3.77 0.54 -15.41
C ALA A 233 -4.11 -0.91 -15.03
N GLY A 234 -3.57 -1.88 -15.79
CA GLY A 234 -3.90 -3.31 -15.63
C GLY A 234 -3.51 -3.95 -14.29
N ASN A 235 -2.65 -3.29 -13.51
CA ASN A 235 -2.24 -3.73 -12.17
C ASN A 235 -3.15 -3.20 -11.04
N VAL A 236 -4.10 -2.33 -11.37
CA VAL A 236 -5.04 -1.72 -10.41
C VAL A 236 -6.37 -2.44 -10.48
N ARG A 237 -6.86 -2.87 -9.31
CA ARG A 237 -8.18 -3.47 -9.12
C ARG A 237 -9.03 -2.53 -8.30
N ILE A 238 -10.20 -2.17 -8.81
CA ILE A 238 -11.07 -1.18 -8.18
C ILE A 238 -12.32 -1.87 -7.66
N VAL A 239 -12.75 -1.46 -6.46
CA VAL A 239 -14.00 -1.83 -5.82
C VAL A 239 -14.79 -0.56 -5.56
N VAL A 240 -16.00 -0.48 -6.11
CA VAL A 240 -16.91 0.64 -5.84
C VAL A 240 -17.56 0.42 -4.48
N VAL A 241 -17.33 1.34 -3.54
CA VAL A 241 -17.83 1.25 -2.16
C VAL A 241 -18.95 2.25 -1.85
N ASP A 242 -19.06 3.31 -2.65
CA ASP A 242 -20.20 4.24 -2.69
C ASP A 242 -20.52 4.59 -4.15
N SER A 243 -21.78 4.94 -4.42
CA SER A 243 -22.24 5.25 -5.78
C SER A 243 -23.33 6.30 -5.81
N GLY A 244 -23.27 7.19 -6.80
CA GLY A 244 -24.28 8.20 -7.07
C GLY A 244 -24.36 9.28 -5.99
N GLY A 245 -25.36 10.16 -6.13
CA GLY A 245 -25.52 11.34 -5.27
C GLY A 245 -26.08 11.07 -3.87
N ALA A 246 -26.39 9.81 -3.53
CA ALA A 246 -26.92 9.46 -2.22
C ALA A 246 -25.81 9.58 -1.15
N GLY A 247 -26.06 10.40 -0.11
CA GLY A 247 -25.11 10.61 0.98
C GLY A 247 -24.05 11.69 0.70
N LEU A 248 -24.21 12.49 -0.37
CA LEU A 248 -23.41 13.70 -0.56
C LEU A 248 -23.53 14.65 0.65
N ASP A 249 -22.45 15.36 0.91
CA ASP A 249 -22.24 16.28 2.03
C ASP A 249 -22.46 15.65 3.43
N VAL A 250 -22.38 14.32 3.52
CA VAL A 250 -22.40 13.58 4.79
C VAL A 250 -21.11 12.79 4.93
N TRP A 251 -20.52 12.80 6.13
CA TRP A 251 -19.39 11.94 6.45
C TRP A 251 -19.81 10.47 6.44
N ARG A 252 -19.10 9.67 5.65
CA ARG A 252 -19.33 8.23 5.54
C ARG A 252 -18.10 7.50 6.02
N ARG A 253 -18.34 6.41 6.75
CA ARG A 253 -17.32 5.52 7.27
C ARG A 253 -17.33 4.23 6.48
N HIS A 254 -16.14 3.80 6.08
CA HIS A 254 -15.93 2.52 5.42
C HIS A 254 -14.96 1.66 6.20
N GLU A 255 -15.12 0.36 6.03
CA GLU A 255 -14.20 -0.64 6.55
C GLU A 255 -14.17 -1.82 5.57
N ARG A 256 -12.97 -2.30 5.28
CA ARG A 256 -12.73 -3.42 4.36
C ARG A 256 -11.70 -4.37 4.94
N ASN A 257 -11.95 -5.68 4.81
CA ASN A 257 -10.91 -6.68 4.98
C ASN A 257 -10.05 -6.69 3.69
N VAL A 258 -8.94 -5.96 3.73
CA VAL A 258 -8.05 -5.80 2.58
C VAL A 258 -7.35 -7.11 2.21
N ALA A 259 -7.12 -7.98 3.20
CA ALA A 259 -6.50 -9.28 2.96
C ALA A 259 -7.40 -10.17 2.10
N GLU A 260 -8.69 -10.23 2.43
CA GLU A 260 -9.70 -10.96 1.67
C GLU A 260 -9.95 -10.34 0.30
N ASP A 261 -10.04 -9.00 0.22
CA ASP A 261 -10.20 -8.30 -1.05
C ASP A 261 -9.02 -8.59 -1.99
N TYR A 262 -7.80 -8.55 -1.47
CA TYR A 262 -6.62 -8.91 -2.26
C TYR A 262 -6.68 -10.35 -2.77
N ALA A 263 -7.02 -11.30 -1.90
CA ALA A 263 -7.13 -12.71 -2.29
C ALA A 263 -8.20 -12.92 -3.37
N ALA A 264 -9.36 -12.28 -3.22
CA ALA A 264 -10.46 -12.39 -4.18
C ALA A 264 -10.14 -11.74 -5.53
N LEU A 265 -9.43 -10.61 -5.54
CA LEU A 265 -9.11 -9.87 -6.75
C LEU A 265 -7.90 -10.48 -7.48
N PHE A 266 -6.84 -10.87 -6.78
CA PHE A 266 -5.59 -11.30 -7.38
C PHE A 266 -5.36 -12.82 -7.35
N GLY A 267 -6.23 -13.59 -6.68
CA GLY A 267 -6.15 -15.06 -6.61
C GLY A 267 -4.94 -15.59 -5.84
N ARG A 268 -4.31 -14.77 -4.99
CA ARG A 268 -3.10 -15.12 -4.22
C ARG A 268 -3.06 -14.36 -2.89
N ARG A 269 -2.19 -14.79 -1.98
CA ARG A 269 -2.01 -14.10 -0.69
C ARG A 269 -1.35 -12.72 -0.90
N PRO A 270 -1.77 -11.69 -0.14
CA PRO A 270 -1.18 -10.36 -0.23
C PRO A 270 0.27 -10.36 0.27
N PRO A 271 1.17 -9.62 -0.40
CA PRO A 271 2.42 -9.18 0.23
C PRO A 271 2.11 -8.06 1.25
N ARG A 272 3.15 -7.50 1.87
CA ARG A 272 2.98 -6.35 2.76
C ARG A 272 2.46 -5.13 1.99
N VAL A 273 1.63 -4.32 2.64
CA VAL A 273 1.29 -2.98 2.15
C VAL A 273 2.51 -2.08 2.36
N GLY A 274 2.91 -1.36 1.32
CA GLY A 274 4.03 -0.41 1.39
C GLY A 274 3.60 1.05 1.33
N GLN A 275 2.43 1.33 0.74
CA GLN A 275 1.88 2.68 0.65
C GLN A 275 0.36 2.64 0.65
N VAL A 276 -0.22 3.75 1.09
CA VAL A 276 -1.61 4.11 0.79
C VAL A 276 -1.65 5.42 0.03
N ALA A 277 -2.72 5.67 -0.70
CA ALA A 277 -2.96 6.96 -1.32
C ALA A 277 -4.43 7.38 -1.23
N VAL A 278 -4.65 8.69 -1.20
CA VAL A 278 -5.97 9.30 -1.46
C VAL A 278 -5.91 10.06 -2.77
N MET A 279 -6.95 9.97 -3.59
CA MET A 279 -6.95 10.52 -4.94
C MET A 279 -8.32 11.10 -5.31
N ILE A 280 -8.27 12.10 -6.18
CA ILE A 280 -9.41 12.73 -6.84
C ILE A 280 -9.04 13.06 -8.29
N ASP A 281 -9.98 12.87 -9.21
CA ASP A 281 -9.78 13.11 -10.64
C ASP A 281 -11.07 13.52 -11.36
N THR A 282 -10.89 14.42 -12.33
CA THR A 282 -11.95 15.00 -13.19
C THR A 282 -11.43 15.28 -14.61
N ASN A 283 -10.31 14.66 -15.00
CA ASN A 283 -9.63 14.96 -16.26
C ASN A 283 -10.30 14.33 -17.48
N ASP A 284 -10.95 13.18 -17.33
CA ASP A 284 -11.49 12.42 -18.46
C ASP A 284 -12.87 12.92 -18.89
N THR A 285 -13.73 13.23 -17.91
CA THR A 285 -15.06 13.82 -18.09
C THR A 285 -15.02 15.33 -18.24
N ARG A 286 -13.89 15.98 -17.92
CA ARG A 286 -13.76 17.44 -17.81
C ARG A 286 -14.83 18.05 -16.91
N GLY A 287 -15.10 17.40 -15.79
CA GLY A 287 -15.99 17.89 -14.74
C GLY A 287 -15.24 18.59 -13.61
N ASP A 288 -15.93 18.68 -12.48
CA ASP A 288 -15.41 19.11 -11.18
C ASP A 288 -15.84 18.13 -10.07
N ALA A 289 -15.05 18.08 -9.01
CA ALA A 289 -15.27 17.22 -7.86
C ALA A 289 -14.64 17.81 -6.60
N GLU A 290 -15.25 17.52 -5.46
CA GLU A 290 -14.74 17.96 -4.16
C GLU A 290 -15.02 16.93 -3.07
N ALA A 291 -13.97 16.56 -2.35
CA ALA A 291 -14.03 15.56 -1.30
C ALA A 291 -13.14 15.89 -0.10
N TRP A 292 -13.53 15.36 1.06
CA TRP A 292 -12.78 15.38 2.30
C TRP A 292 -12.42 13.97 2.70
N PHE A 293 -11.20 13.77 3.20
CA PHE A 293 -10.71 12.50 3.73
C PHE A 293 -10.29 12.68 5.18
N GLY A 294 -10.72 11.75 6.04
CA GLY A 294 -10.20 11.60 7.39
C GLY A 294 -9.01 10.63 7.43
N ASP A 295 -8.58 10.29 8.64
CA ASP A 295 -7.50 9.34 8.85
C ASP A 295 -7.84 7.95 8.29
N LEU A 296 -6.80 7.23 7.85
CA LEU A 296 -6.90 5.82 7.49
C LEU A 296 -6.38 5.00 8.67
N VAL A 297 -7.02 3.87 8.97
CA VAL A 297 -6.68 3.06 10.14
C VAL A 297 -6.62 1.60 9.74
N PHE A 298 -5.45 0.97 9.88
CA PHE A 298 -5.35 -0.48 9.84
C PHE A 298 -5.55 -1.06 11.24
N SER A 299 -6.27 -2.18 11.34
CA SER A 299 -6.62 -2.80 12.63
C SER A 299 -6.71 -4.33 12.54
N ARG A 300 -6.57 -4.99 13.70
CA ARG A 300 -6.62 -6.46 13.81
C ARG A 300 -8.02 -7.05 13.67
N ALA A 301 -9.01 -6.30 14.14
CA ALA A 301 -10.41 -6.67 14.16
C ALA A 301 -11.23 -5.56 13.50
N PRO A 302 -12.40 -5.87 12.92
CA PRO A 302 -13.30 -4.84 12.45
C PRO A 302 -13.63 -3.92 13.63
N ALA A 303 -13.69 -2.63 13.37
CA ALA A 303 -14.15 -1.70 14.38
C ALA A 303 -15.62 -2.04 14.67
N GLY A 304 -15.86 -2.64 15.84
CA GLY A 304 -17.21 -2.91 16.30
C GLY A 304 -18.06 -1.64 16.17
N ARG A 305 -19.33 -1.80 15.81
CA ARG A 305 -20.32 -0.72 15.88
C ARG A 305 -20.20 -0.09 17.26
N THR A 306 -19.51 1.04 17.37
CA THR A 306 -19.64 1.89 18.56
C THR A 306 -21.06 2.40 18.47
N GLU A 307 -21.97 1.74 19.19
CA GLU A 307 -23.29 2.27 19.47
C GLU A 307 -23.09 3.70 19.96
N ILE A 308 -23.71 4.65 19.27
CA ILE A 308 -23.83 6.02 19.76
C ILE A 308 -24.53 5.86 21.12
N PRO A 309 -23.90 6.19 22.26
CA PRO A 309 -24.59 6.11 23.53
C PRO A 309 -25.83 6.99 23.42
N THR A 310 -27.00 6.42 23.70
CA THR A 310 -28.33 7.05 23.66
C THR A 310 -28.50 8.12 24.76
N SER A 311 -27.43 8.86 25.07
CA SER A 311 -27.38 9.93 26.07
C SER A 311 -27.38 11.33 25.43
N MET A 312 -27.50 11.47 24.11
CA MET A 312 -27.56 12.78 23.41
C MET A 312 -28.96 13.10 22.84
N LEU A 313 -30.01 12.48 23.37
CA LEU A 313 -31.39 12.89 23.16
C LEU A 313 -32.02 13.23 24.53
N ARG A 314 -31.62 14.35 25.10
CA ARG A 314 -32.41 15.13 26.06
C ARG A 314 -32.12 16.61 25.87
#